data_AF-A0A3C2AF89-F1
#
_entry.id   AF-A0A3C2AF89-F1
#
_cell.length_a   1.000
_cell.length_b   1.000
_cell.length_c   1.000
_cell.angle_alpha   90.00
_cell.angle_beta   90.00
_cell.angle_gamma   90.00
#
_symmetry.space_group_name_H-M   'P 1'
#
loop_
_entity.id
_entity.type
_entity.pdbx_description
1 polymer ?
#
loop_
_entity_poly.entity_id
_entity_poly.type
_entity_poly.pdbx_seq_one_letter_code
_entity_poly.pdbx_strand_id
1 'polypeptide(L)'
;MSNQLVSKLNLVTSDSINPMIVLSKDKESLLSQLAVTLNHEINNPLTGIVGSIELALMNTNNEVVKEMLNNAIQSAMRIKEVTNKLQKIKRVISKQYVGNTMMLDLEESTK
;
A
#
# COMPACT_ATOMS: atom_id res chain seq x y z
N MET A 1 56.35 -13.45 12.16
CA MET A 1 55.36 -13.57 11.07
C MET A 1 53.94 -13.74 11.63
N SER A 2 53.42 -12.77 12.40
CA SER A 2 52.09 -12.90 13.04
C SER A 2 51.21 -11.65 12.97
N ASN A 3 51.45 -10.74 12.01
CA ASN A 3 50.60 -9.55 11.80
C ASN A 3 49.95 -9.46 10.41
N GLN A 4 50.20 -10.42 9.51
CA GLN A 4 49.52 -10.50 8.20
C GLN A 4 48.31 -11.44 8.18
N LEU A 5 48.18 -12.35 9.16
CA LEU A 5 46.97 -13.19 9.27
C LEU A 5 45.82 -12.47 9.97
N VAL A 6 46.11 -11.61 10.96
CA VAL A 6 45.06 -10.86 11.70
C VAL A 6 44.46 -9.74 10.84
N SER A 7 45.25 -9.12 9.95
CA SER A 7 44.73 -8.08 9.04
C SER A 7 43.85 -8.66 7.92
N LYS A 8 44.09 -9.90 7.48
CA LYS A 8 43.22 -10.59 6.51
C LYS A 8 41.91 -11.10 7.11
N LEU A 9 41.84 -11.32 8.43
CA LEU A 9 40.61 -11.73 9.09
C LEU A 9 39.62 -10.56 9.28
N ASN A 10 40.12 -9.33 9.40
CA ASN A 10 39.29 -8.12 9.57
C ASN A 10 38.80 -7.50 8.25
N LEU A 11 39.25 -8.00 7.09
CA LEU A 11 38.80 -7.55 5.76
C LEU A 11 37.67 -8.43 5.18
N VAL A 12 37.29 -9.52 5.83
CA VAL A 12 36.26 -10.46 5.35
C VAL A 12 34.90 -10.24 6.04
N THR A 13 34.83 -9.40 7.07
CA THR A 13 33.60 -9.19 7.87
C THR A 13 32.74 -8.01 7.44
N SER A 14 33.10 -7.27 6.39
CA SER A 14 32.33 -6.10 5.93
C SER A 14 31.28 -6.39 4.85
N ASP A 15 31.28 -7.57 4.22
CA ASP A 15 30.41 -7.85 3.06
C ASP A 15 29.42 -9.01 3.22
N SER A 16 29.27 -9.58 4.42
CA SER A 16 28.18 -10.54 4.68
C SER A 16 26.87 -9.81 4.97
N ILE A 17 26.37 -9.02 4.00
CA ILE A 17 24.95 -8.65 4.00
C ILE A 17 24.17 -9.94 3.82
N ASN A 18 23.43 -10.36 4.86
CA ASN A 18 22.62 -11.57 4.83
C ASN A 18 21.66 -11.50 3.61
N PRO A 19 21.69 -12.45 2.67
CA PRO A 19 20.85 -12.42 1.47
C PRO A 19 19.35 -12.34 1.81
N MET A 20 18.93 -12.84 2.98
CA MET A 20 17.56 -12.69 3.48
C MET A 20 17.16 -11.23 3.71
N ILE A 21 18.09 -10.37 4.16
CA ILE A 21 17.85 -8.93 4.39
C ILE A 21 17.74 -8.16 3.07
N VAL A 22 18.48 -8.56 2.05
CA VAL A 22 18.39 -7.95 0.70
C VAL A 22 17.04 -8.29 0.07
N LEU A 23 16.68 -9.57 0.07
CA LEU A 23 15.39 -10.06 -0.43
C LEU A 23 14.19 -9.40 0.27
N SER A 24 14.26 -9.17 1.58
CA SER A 24 13.18 -8.48 2.31
C SER A 24 13.07 -7.00 1.92
N LYS A 25 14.20 -6.31 1.74
CA LYS A 25 14.21 -4.90 1.32
C LYS A 25 13.69 -4.72 -0.11
N ASP A 26 14.04 -5.62 -1.02
CA ASP A 26 13.54 -5.59 -2.39
C ASP A 26 12.02 -5.81 -2.44
N LYS A 27 11.52 -6.73 -1.60
CA LYS A 27 10.08 -6.96 -1.44
C LYS A 27 9.34 -5.74 -0.90
N GLU A 28 9.88 -5.08 0.12
CA GLU A 28 9.30 -3.85 0.68
C GLU A 28 9.31 -2.70 -0.32
N SER A 29 10.41 -2.53 -1.05
CA SER A 29 10.52 -1.53 -2.13
C SER A 29 9.50 -1.75 -3.24
N LEU A 30 9.36 -3.00 -3.71
CA LEU A 30 8.38 -3.35 -4.73
C LEU A 30 6.95 -3.08 -4.26
N LEU A 31 6.62 -3.43 -3.02
CA LEU A 31 5.29 -3.19 -2.46
C LEU A 31 4.99 -1.71 -2.28
N SER A 32 5.98 -0.90 -1.89
CA SER A 32 5.85 0.55 -1.83
C SER A 32 5.57 1.14 -3.22
N GLN A 33 6.31 0.71 -4.25
CA GLN A 33 6.09 1.13 -5.63
C GLN A 33 4.68 0.74 -6.12
N LEU A 34 4.27 -0.51 -5.90
CA LEU A 34 2.93 -0.98 -6.23
C LEU A 34 1.86 -0.19 -5.49
N ALA A 35 2.07 0.13 -4.21
CA ALA A 35 1.13 0.92 -3.42
C ALA A 35 0.96 2.33 -3.99
N VAL A 36 2.05 3.00 -4.40
CA VAL A 36 2.00 4.31 -5.04
C VAL A 36 1.27 4.23 -6.38
N THR A 37 1.61 3.27 -7.25
CA THR A 37 0.96 3.10 -8.54
C THR A 37 -0.53 2.81 -8.40
N LEU A 38 -0.91 1.85 -7.55
CA LEU A 38 -2.32 1.52 -7.32
C LEU A 38 -3.10 2.69 -6.75
N ASN A 39 -2.48 3.49 -5.87
CA ASN A 39 -3.13 4.71 -5.38
C ASN A 39 -3.46 5.68 -6.50
N HIS A 40 -2.49 5.99 -7.35
CA HIS A 40 -2.71 6.90 -8.47
C HIS A 40 -3.75 6.33 -9.46
N GLU A 41 -3.57 5.08 -9.88
CA GLU A 41 -4.44 4.43 -10.88
C GLU A 41 -5.87 4.18 -10.38
N ILE A 42 -6.09 4.03 -9.06
CA ILE A 42 -7.45 3.92 -8.49
C ILE A 42 -8.06 5.30 -8.22
N ASN A 43 -7.29 6.24 -7.67
CA ASN A 43 -7.83 7.55 -7.32
C ASN A 43 -8.19 8.38 -8.57
N ASN A 44 -7.54 8.13 -9.71
CA ASN A 44 -7.87 8.77 -11.00
C ASN A 44 -9.32 8.50 -11.45
N PRO A 45 -9.74 7.24 -11.70
CA PRO A 45 -11.12 6.94 -12.07
C PRO A 45 -12.11 7.29 -10.94
N LEU A 46 -11.70 7.17 -9.67
CA LEU A 46 -12.54 7.54 -8.54
C LEU A 46 -12.89 9.04 -8.55
N THR A 47 -11.94 9.90 -8.90
CA THR A 47 -12.16 11.34 -9.06
C THR A 47 -13.19 11.61 -10.17
N GLY A 48 -13.09 10.90 -11.30
CA GLY A 48 -14.06 11.02 -12.39
C GLY A 48 -15.47 10.54 -12.00
N ILE A 49 -15.56 9.44 -11.24
CA ILE A 49 -16.83 8.92 -10.70
C ILE A 49 -17.47 9.95 -9.75
N VAL A 50 -16.71 10.47 -8.78
CA VAL A 50 -17.21 11.46 -7.82
C VAL A 50 -17.67 12.72 -8.55
N GLY A 51 -16.89 13.26 -9.48
CA GLY A 51 -17.29 14.43 -10.27
C GLY A 51 -18.57 14.19 -11.08
N SER A 52 -18.74 12.99 -11.64
CA SER A 52 -19.97 12.62 -12.36
C SER A 52 -21.19 12.58 -11.44
N ILE A 53 -21.01 12.04 -10.22
CA ILE A 53 -22.08 11.99 -9.21
C ILE A 53 -22.43 13.39 -8.70
N GLU A 54 -21.43 14.24 -8.47
CA GLU A 54 -21.63 15.64 -8.07
C GLU A 54 -22.42 16.42 -9.14
N LEU A 55 -22.08 16.25 -10.42
CA LEU A 55 -22.86 16.83 -11.51
C LEU A 55 -24.30 16.30 -11.52
N ALA A 56 -24.53 15.00 -11.30
CA ALA A 56 -25.87 14.44 -11.22
C ALA A 56 -26.67 15.01 -10.03
N LEU A 57 -26.04 15.20 -8.87
CA LEU A 57 -26.63 15.83 -7.68
C LEU A 57 -27.08 17.27 -7.97
N MET A 58 -26.30 18.04 -8.72
CA MET A 58 -26.66 19.41 -9.11
C MET A 58 -27.88 19.48 -10.04
N ASN A 59 -28.19 18.39 -10.77
CA ASN A 59 -29.24 18.36 -11.79
C ASN A 59 -30.51 17.59 -11.36
N THR A 60 -30.57 17.05 -10.14
CA THR A 60 -31.72 16.28 -9.67
C THR A 60 -32.43 16.94 -8.49
N ASN A 61 -33.76 16.96 -8.55
CA ASN A 61 -34.63 17.41 -7.45
C ASN A 61 -35.30 16.23 -6.71
N ASN A 62 -35.03 14.99 -7.13
CA ASN A 62 -35.61 13.81 -6.50
C ASN A 62 -34.78 13.42 -5.27
N GLU A 63 -35.36 13.53 -4.08
CA GLU A 63 -34.68 13.25 -2.80
C GLU A 63 -34.17 11.81 -2.67
N VAL A 64 -34.91 10.82 -3.20
CA VAL A 64 -34.46 9.42 -3.21
C VAL A 64 -33.20 9.27 -4.06
N VAL A 65 -33.18 9.92 -5.23
CA VAL A 65 -32.00 9.90 -6.11
C VAL A 65 -30.82 10.61 -5.44
N LYS A 66 -31.05 11.73 -4.74
CA LYS A 66 -30.00 12.42 -3.98
C LYS A 66 -29.39 11.53 -2.90
N GLU A 67 -30.22 10.81 -2.15
CA GLU A 67 -29.74 9.88 -1.12
C GLU A 67 -28.87 8.77 -1.72
N MET A 68 -29.31 8.16 -2.83
CA MET A 68 -28.54 7.13 -3.54
C MET A 68 -27.19 7.67 -4.04
N LEU A 69 -27.16 8.86 -4.62
CA LEU A 69 -25.93 9.51 -5.10
C LEU A 69 -24.98 9.85 -3.94
N ASN A 70 -25.50 10.35 -2.82
CA ASN A 70 -24.69 10.59 -1.63
C ASN A 70 -24.08 9.29 -1.08
N ASN A 71 -24.84 8.20 -1.03
CA ASN A 71 -24.33 6.89 -0.64
C ASN A 71 -23.21 6.39 -1.58
N ALA A 72 -23.31 6.67 -2.87
CA ALA A 72 -22.26 6.37 -3.85
C ALA A 72 -20.99 7.21 -3.58
N ILE A 73 -21.12 8.50 -3.28
CA ILE A 73 -19.98 9.35 -2.86
C ILE A 73 -19.33 8.80 -1.60
N GLN A 74 -20.10 8.43 -0.57
CA GLN A 74 -19.54 7.88 0.68
C GLN A 74 -18.76 6.58 0.42
N SER A 75 -19.29 5.72 -0.45
CA SER A 75 -18.62 4.48 -0.86
C SER A 75 -17.31 4.78 -1.60
N ALA A 76 -17.31 5.77 -2.50
CA ALA A 76 -16.12 6.22 -3.20
C ALA A 76 -15.07 6.76 -2.21
N MET A 77 -15.45 7.60 -1.26
CA MET A 77 -14.54 8.13 -0.24
C MET A 77 -13.95 7.02 0.63
N ARG A 78 -14.73 6.00 0.99
CA ARG A 78 -14.21 4.81 1.69
C ARG A 78 -13.15 4.06 0.88
N ILE A 79 -13.31 3.94 -0.45
CA ILE A 79 -12.29 3.36 -1.32
C ILE A 79 -11.00 4.18 -1.26
N LYS A 80 -11.11 5.52 -1.36
CA LYS A 80 -9.98 6.44 -1.23
C LYS A 80 -9.25 6.30 0.11
N GLU A 81 -9.97 6.07 1.20
CA GLU A 81 -9.35 5.83 2.50
C GLU A 81 -8.51 4.54 2.51
N VAL A 82 -9.04 3.47 1.91
CA VAL A 82 -8.33 2.18 1.82
C VAL A 82 -7.09 2.30 0.95
N THR A 83 -7.16 2.98 -0.20
CA THR A 83 -5.99 3.20 -1.06
C THR A 83 -4.96 4.06 -0.34
N ASN A 84 -5.37 5.14 0.34
CA ASN A 84 -4.45 5.96 1.13
C ASN A 84 -3.74 5.18 2.24
N LYS A 85 -4.41 4.18 2.86
CA LYS A 85 -3.75 3.27 3.81
C LYS A 85 -2.69 2.42 3.11
N LEU A 86 -2.97 1.91 1.90
CA LEU A 86 -2.00 1.17 1.10
C LEU A 86 -0.73 1.99 0.84
N GLN A 87 -0.85 3.30 0.55
CA GLN A 87 0.32 4.17 0.31
C GLN A 87 1.24 4.29 1.54
N LYS A 88 0.70 4.13 2.74
CA LYS A 88 1.40 4.34 4.01
C LYS A 88 2.08 3.08 4.54
N ILE A 89 2.08 1.99 3.77
CA ILE A 89 2.72 0.74 4.18
C ILE A 89 4.23 0.97 4.36
N LYS A 90 4.74 0.61 5.54
CA LYS A 90 6.15 0.71 5.89
C LYS A 90 6.85 -0.66 5.95
N ARG A 91 6.07 -1.72 6.18
CA ARG A 91 6.55 -3.10 6.32
C ARG A 91 5.46 -4.08 5.92
N VAL A 92 5.85 -5.29 5.55
CA VAL A 92 4.91 -6.34 5.13
C VAL A 92 4.49 -7.18 6.33
N ILE A 93 3.31 -6.92 6.88
CA ILE A 93 2.70 -7.80 7.89
C ILE A 93 1.55 -8.56 7.24
N SER A 94 1.58 -9.88 7.36
CA SER A 94 0.51 -10.74 6.85
C SER A 94 -0.28 -11.35 8.00
N LYS A 95 -1.60 -11.46 7.81
CA LYS A 95 -2.51 -12.16 8.71
C LYS A 95 -3.18 -13.32 7.99
N GLN A 96 -3.57 -14.33 8.75
CA GLN A 96 -4.40 -15.43 8.25
C GLN A 96 -5.76 -14.87 7.85
N TYR A 97 -6.19 -15.13 6.61
CA TYR A 97 -7.50 -14.70 6.13
C TYR A 97 -8.51 -15.84 6.18
N VAL A 98 -8.46 -16.76 5.21
CA VAL A 98 -9.36 -17.92 5.11
C VAL A 98 -8.58 -19.12 4.60
N GLY A 99 -8.78 -20.29 5.22
CA GLY A 99 -8.07 -21.52 4.85
C GLY A 99 -6.56 -21.34 4.97
N ASN A 100 -5.84 -21.51 3.87
CA ASN A 100 -4.39 -21.32 3.79
C ASN A 100 -3.99 -19.99 3.11
N THR A 101 -4.94 -19.07 2.90
CA THR A 101 -4.69 -17.79 2.23
C THR A 101 -4.24 -16.74 3.24
N MET A 102 -3.06 -16.17 3.00
CA MET A 102 -2.54 -15.02 3.75
C MET A 102 -2.98 -13.72 3.09
N MET A 103 -3.32 -12.71 3.91
CA MET A 103 -3.67 -11.37 3.45
C MET A 103 -2.72 -10.36 4.09
N LEU A 104 -2.41 -9.28 3.36
CA LEU A 104 -1.70 -8.15 3.91
C LEU A 104 -2.57 -7.48 5.00
N ASP A 105 -2.01 -7.34 6.19
CA ASP A 105 -2.65 -6.59 7.26
C ASP A 105 -2.36 -5.10 7.10
N LEU A 106 -3.23 -4.38 6.38
CA LEU A 106 -3.06 -2.95 6.11
C LEU A 106 -2.90 -2.11 7.38
N GLU A 107 -3.59 -2.45 8.46
CA GLU A 107 -3.53 -1.67 9.69
C GLU A 107 -2.14 -1.82 10.35
N GLU A 108 -1.70 -3.05 10.61
CA GLU A 108 -0.39 -3.31 11.21
C GLU A 108 0.78 -2.90 10.30
N SER A 109 0.59 -2.98 8.99
CA SER A 109 1.60 -2.62 7.99
C SER A 109 1.85 -1.11 7.89
N THR A 110 0.94 -0.27 8.41
CA THR A 110 1.04 1.19 8.37
C THR A 110 1.53 1.84 9.66
N LYS A 111 1.49 1.11 10.79
CA LYS A 111 2.03 1.56 12.10
C LYS A 111 3.53 1.75 12.02
#